data_AF-A0A1I1JUZ7-F1
#
_entry.id   AF-A0A1I1JUZ7-F1
#
_cell.length_a   1.000
_cell.length_b   1.000
_cell.length_c   1.000
_cell.angle_alpha   90.00
_cell.angle_beta   90.00
_cell.angle_gamma   90.00
#
_symmetry.space_group_name_H-M   'P 1'
#
loop_
_entity.id
_entity.type
_entity.pdbx_description
1 polymer ?
#
loop_
_entity_poly.entity_id
_entity_poly.type
_entity_poly.pdbx_seq_one_letter_code
_entity_poly.pdbx_strand_id
1 'polypeptide(L)'
;MALFTYKAYDSSGAKVDGQLEGIDKASVIAELKQQGLLPTEVKDFNEAGKSILGFKQKVSLSDLEFLTAELSLLLESGVRIDRGIDIIKKTKAKPALAKLLTDISNNLKKGKSLSESVREHDDIFDPLYCNLIELGEASGNLSEIFDGLAKDLKFRRELQRKIISSLAYPVVIFCVCLLSIFFIFNFIIPKMSAMFNEVDNLPWYTSAMLSTSEWMIQYQGLLLVGVIASIFGLVAASKQPAFIKWWQNLSLKLPIIKKAVITVECIRFNSGLAMMVKAGVQIDRAIGLSAGNIKNIELKREMEIAKSKVKGGSALTPALKQTSLYPDFFVSLLEVGEESGSLERVFNEIANRSRQEFESWTERMTTLLEPLMILFMGGFVGGVVVVMLMSMVSINEMGI
;
A
#
# COMPACT_ATOMS: atom_id res chain seq x y z
N MET A 1 -26.69 12.40 -16.77
CA MET A 1 -25.63 12.79 -17.71
C MET A 1 -24.54 11.74 -17.63
N ALA A 2 -24.01 11.30 -18.77
CA ALA A 2 -22.96 10.30 -18.85
C ALA A 2 -21.64 10.99 -19.21
N LEU A 3 -20.53 10.48 -18.68
CA LEU A 3 -19.19 10.95 -19.02
C LEU A 3 -18.75 10.25 -20.30
N PHE A 4 -18.19 10.97 -21.27
CA PHE A 4 -17.67 10.43 -22.51
C PHE A 4 -16.19 10.79 -22.65
N THR A 5 -15.38 9.83 -23.11
CA THR A 5 -13.99 10.08 -23.47
C THR A 5 -13.91 10.33 -24.97
N TYR A 6 -13.26 11.42 -25.38
CA TYR A 6 -13.11 11.77 -26.79
C TYR A 6 -11.64 11.93 -27.21
N LYS A 7 -11.38 11.64 -28.47
CA LYS A 7 -10.18 12.06 -29.20
C LYS A 7 -10.61 12.93 -30.36
N ALA A 8 -10.05 14.12 -30.47
CA ALA A 8 -10.34 15.08 -31.51
C ALA A 8 -9.05 15.71 -32.06
N TYR A 9 -9.17 16.41 -33.18
CA TYR A 9 -8.13 17.29 -33.69
C TYR A 9 -8.60 18.74 -33.60
N ASP A 10 -7.71 19.65 -33.23
CA ASP A 10 -7.98 21.08 -33.37
C ASP A 10 -7.81 21.55 -34.83
N SER A 11 -8.13 22.81 -35.11
CA SER A 11 -7.98 23.42 -36.43
C SER A 11 -6.53 23.49 -36.94
N SER A 12 -5.53 23.28 -36.07
CA SER A 12 -4.11 23.22 -36.41
C SER A 12 -3.62 21.80 -36.73
N GLY A 13 -4.47 20.78 -36.51
CA GLY A 13 -4.13 19.37 -36.68
C GLY A 13 -3.47 18.74 -35.43
N ALA A 14 -3.45 19.43 -34.29
CA ALA A 14 -2.96 18.88 -33.05
C ALA A 14 -4.00 17.93 -32.43
N LYS A 15 -3.53 16.79 -31.91
CA LYS A 15 -4.39 15.82 -31.22
C LYS A 15 -4.78 16.36 -29.85
N VAL A 16 -6.08 16.39 -29.59
CA VAL A 16 -6.68 16.77 -28.31
C VAL A 16 -7.53 15.60 -27.82
N ASP A 17 -7.11 14.98 -26.71
CA ASP A 17 -7.91 13.95 -26.04
C ASP A 17 -8.41 14.50 -24.71
N GLY A 18 -9.67 14.25 -24.38
CA GLY A 18 -10.31 14.75 -23.17
C GLY A 18 -11.53 13.94 -22.75
N GLN A 19 -12.21 14.43 -21.70
CA GLN A 19 -13.47 13.88 -21.22
C GLN A 19 -14.52 14.99 -21.22
N LEU A 20 -15.73 14.69 -21.66
CA LEU A 20 -16.84 15.64 -21.70
C LEU A 20 -18.11 14.97 -21.16
N GLU A 21 -18.88 15.68 -20.35
CA GLU A 21 -20.18 15.21 -19.85
C GLU A 21 -21.26 15.56 -20.88
N GLY A 22 -22.12 14.60 -21.22
CA GLY A 22 -23.21 14.82 -22.15
C GLY A 22 -24.43 13.95 -21.85
N ILE A 23 -25.55 14.29 -22.48
CA ILE A 23 -26.79 13.50 -22.37
C ILE A 23 -26.65 12.23 -23.23
N ASP A 24 -26.08 12.37 -24.42
CA ASP A 24 -25.80 11.31 -25.38
C ASP A 24 -24.52 11.61 -26.18
N LYS A 25 -24.05 10.61 -26.94
CA LYS A 25 -22.86 10.76 -27.80
C LYS A 25 -23.03 11.87 -28.84
N ALA A 26 -24.26 12.12 -29.31
CA ALA A 26 -24.54 13.17 -30.28
C ALA A 26 -24.38 14.58 -29.68
N SER A 27 -24.84 14.80 -28.45
CA SER A 27 -24.65 16.04 -27.68
C SER A 27 -23.17 16.35 -27.48
N VAL A 28 -22.36 15.34 -27.11
CA VAL A 28 -20.91 15.51 -26.94
C VAL A 28 -20.22 15.88 -28.26
N ILE A 29 -20.60 15.23 -29.37
CA ILE A 29 -20.05 15.56 -30.70
C ILE A 29 -20.43 16.98 -31.11
N ALA A 30 -21.67 17.41 -30.84
CA ALA A 30 -22.15 18.75 -31.17
C ALA A 30 -21.40 19.83 -30.37
N GLU A 31 -21.17 19.60 -29.08
CA GLU A 31 -20.43 20.50 -28.21
C GLU A 31 -18.94 20.58 -28.59
N LEU A 32 -18.31 19.44 -28.94
CA LEU A 32 -16.93 19.43 -29.45
C LEU A 32 -16.79 20.20 -30.77
N LYS A 33 -17.77 20.06 -31.68
CA LYS A 33 -17.79 20.84 -32.92
C LYS A 33 -17.99 22.33 -32.68
N GLN A 34 -18.81 22.73 -31.70
CA GLN A 34 -18.95 24.14 -31.31
C GLN A 34 -17.64 24.72 -30.75
N GLN A 35 -16.82 23.90 -30.10
CA GLN A 35 -15.48 24.27 -29.61
C GLN A 35 -14.40 24.26 -30.72
N GLY A 36 -14.77 24.04 -31.98
CA GLY A 36 -13.83 23.98 -33.10
C GLY A 36 -12.97 22.71 -33.16
N LEU A 37 -13.33 21.69 -32.38
CA LEU A 37 -12.65 20.39 -32.37
C LEU A 37 -13.34 19.41 -33.33
N LEU A 38 -12.54 18.65 -34.08
CA LEU A 38 -13.00 17.60 -34.98
C LEU A 38 -12.87 16.22 -34.29
N PRO A 39 -13.95 15.69 -33.67
CA PRO A 39 -13.90 14.41 -32.97
C PRO A 39 -13.66 13.24 -33.92
N THR A 40 -12.64 12.44 -33.64
CA THR A 40 -12.30 11.19 -34.35
C THR A 40 -12.89 9.98 -33.65
N GLU A 41 -12.93 10.00 -32.32
CA GLU A 41 -13.40 8.89 -31.50
C GLU A 41 -14.14 9.45 -30.29
N VAL A 42 -15.40 9.04 -30.07
CA VAL A 42 -16.16 9.36 -28.85
C VAL A 42 -16.69 8.05 -28.28
N LYS A 43 -16.24 7.69 -27.09
CA LYS A 43 -16.58 6.46 -26.38
C LYS A 43 -17.26 6.78 -25.06
N ASP A 44 -18.24 5.95 -24.71
CA ASP A 44 -18.84 5.99 -23.39
C ASP A 44 -17.78 5.64 -22.34
N PHE A 45 -17.74 6.37 -21.23
CA PHE A 45 -16.72 6.19 -20.19
C PHE A 45 -16.77 4.78 -19.58
N ASN A 46 -17.97 4.18 -19.54
CA ASN A 46 -18.15 2.79 -19.09
C ASN A 46 -17.64 1.75 -20.10
N GLU A 47 -17.53 2.09 -21.40
CA GLU A 47 -17.06 1.15 -22.43
C GLU A 47 -15.56 1.24 -22.70
N ALA A 48 -14.93 2.40 -22.47
CA ALA A 48 -13.49 2.55 -22.60
C ALA A 48 -12.67 1.73 -21.56
N GLY A 49 -13.35 1.16 -20.55
CA GLY A 49 -12.77 0.36 -19.47
C GLY A 49 -13.23 -1.10 -19.41
N LYS A 50 -13.87 -1.65 -20.45
CA LYS A 50 -14.15 -3.10 -20.54
C LYS A 50 -12.85 -3.87 -20.82
N SER A 51 -11.97 -3.92 -19.83
CA SER A 51 -10.96 -4.96 -19.73
C SER A 51 -11.69 -6.30 -19.68
N ILE A 52 -11.25 -7.25 -20.50
CA ILE A 52 -11.76 -8.63 -20.58
C ILE A 52 -11.66 -9.37 -19.22
N LEU A 53 -10.90 -8.79 -18.28
CA LEU A 53 -10.87 -9.13 -16.86
C LEU A 53 -11.49 -7.96 -16.07
N GLY A 54 -12.67 -8.17 -15.46
CA GLY A 54 -13.49 -7.18 -14.74
C GLY A 54 -12.88 -6.58 -13.46
N PHE A 55 -11.63 -6.14 -13.51
CA PHE A 55 -10.97 -5.41 -12.43
C PHE A 55 -11.45 -3.96 -12.42
N LYS A 56 -12.34 -3.66 -11.46
CA LYS A 56 -12.77 -2.29 -11.13
C LYS A 56 -11.52 -1.45 -10.83
N GLN A 57 -11.22 -0.47 -11.68
CA GLN A 57 -10.09 0.45 -11.44
C GLN A 57 -10.35 1.20 -10.12
N LYS A 58 -9.36 1.17 -9.22
CA LYS A 58 -9.40 1.88 -7.93
C LYS A 58 -8.49 3.09 -7.97
N VAL A 59 -8.81 4.10 -7.17
CA VAL A 59 -7.93 5.24 -6.91
C VAL A 59 -6.71 4.73 -6.14
N SER A 60 -5.52 4.96 -6.67
CA SER A 60 -4.26 4.54 -6.02
C SER A 60 -3.73 5.63 -5.09
N LEU A 61 -2.81 5.27 -4.19
CA LEU A 61 -2.13 6.25 -3.33
C LEU A 61 -1.44 7.36 -4.14
N SER A 62 -0.91 7.03 -5.32
CA SER A 62 -0.30 8.02 -6.22
C SER A 62 -1.31 8.99 -6.83
N ASP A 63 -2.53 8.53 -7.07
CA ASP A 63 -3.60 9.39 -7.60
C ASP A 63 -4.12 10.34 -6.51
N LEU A 64 -4.23 9.84 -5.28
CA LEU A 64 -4.63 10.64 -4.10
C LEU A 64 -3.56 11.69 -3.74
N GLU A 65 -2.27 11.32 -3.80
CA GLU A 65 -1.16 12.26 -3.58
C GLU A 65 -1.14 13.35 -4.65
N PHE A 66 -1.26 12.98 -5.92
CA PHE A 66 -1.37 13.94 -7.03
C PHE A 66 -2.54 14.91 -6.82
N LEU A 67 -3.74 14.38 -6.56
CA LEU A 67 -4.93 15.21 -6.30
C LEU A 67 -4.68 16.20 -5.15
N THR A 68 -4.14 15.72 -4.04
CA THR A 68 -3.95 16.54 -2.83
C THR A 68 -2.89 17.61 -3.06
N ALA A 69 -1.79 17.28 -3.74
CA ALA A 69 -0.72 18.22 -4.07
C ALA A 69 -1.17 19.32 -5.04
N GLU A 70 -1.90 18.95 -6.09
CA GLU A 70 -2.43 19.93 -7.06
C GLU A 70 -3.47 20.84 -6.40
N LEU A 71 -4.35 20.29 -5.54
CA LEU A 71 -5.29 21.12 -4.78
C LEU A 71 -4.56 22.06 -3.81
N SER A 72 -3.50 21.60 -3.14
CA SER A 72 -2.68 22.45 -2.28
C SER A 72 -2.15 23.66 -3.04
N LEU A 73 -1.56 23.44 -4.21
CA LEU A 73 -0.99 24.51 -5.04
C LEU A 73 -2.05 25.51 -5.53
N LEU A 74 -3.22 25.01 -5.93
CA LEU A 74 -4.32 25.83 -6.40
C LEU A 74 -4.93 26.67 -5.26
N LEU A 75 -5.12 26.07 -4.09
CA LEU A 75 -5.62 26.75 -2.88
C LEU A 75 -4.63 27.81 -2.39
N GLU A 76 -3.33 27.53 -2.42
CA GLU A 76 -2.28 28.51 -2.10
C GLU A 76 -2.30 29.70 -3.05
N SER A 77 -2.65 29.46 -4.32
CA SER A 77 -2.85 30.51 -5.34
C SER A 77 -4.18 31.25 -5.20
N GLY A 78 -4.98 30.98 -4.16
CA GLY A 78 -6.28 31.62 -3.91
C GLY A 78 -7.43 31.07 -4.77
N VAL A 79 -7.23 29.96 -5.49
CA VAL A 79 -8.30 29.33 -6.27
C VAL A 79 -9.27 28.65 -5.31
N ARG A 80 -10.58 28.88 -5.50
CA ARG A 80 -11.60 28.19 -4.71
C ARG A 80 -11.59 26.68 -4.94
N ILE A 81 -11.93 25.90 -3.91
CA ILE A 81 -11.89 24.43 -3.94
C ILE A 81 -12.74 23.82 -5.07
N ASP A 82 -13.94 24.34 -5.31
CA ASP A 82 -14.86 23.89 -6.36
C ASP A 82 -14.21 24.05 -7.75
N ARG A 83 -13.55 25.19 -7.97
CA ARG A 83 -12.84 25.48 -9.21
C ARG A 83 -11.57 24.66 -9.33
N GLY A 84 -10.84 24.44 -8.23
CA GLY A 84 -9.63 23.62 -8.21
C GLY A 84 -9.91 22.17 -8.62
N ILE A 85 -10.99 21.58 -8.08
CA ILE A 85 -11.44 20.23 -8.47
C ILE A 85 -11.81 20.18 -9.96
N ASP A 86 -12.54 21.19 -10.46
CA ASP A 86 -12.91 21.26 -11.88
C ASP A 86 -11.70 21.45 -12.80
N ILE A 87 -10.62 22.11 -12.35
CA ILE A 87 -9.34 22.21 -13.09
C ILE A 87 -8.67 20.85 -13.17
N ILE A 88 -8.51 20.15 -12.03
CA ILE A 88 -7.85 18.84 -11.97
C ILE A 88 -8.64 17.79 -12.76
N LYS A 89 -9.99 17.86 -12.73
CA LYS A 89 -10.87 16.98 -13.52
C LYS A 89 -10.59 17.07 -15.02
N LYS A 90 -10.18 18.23 -15.53
CA LYS A 90 -9.86 18.45 -16.95
C LYS A 90 -8.47 17.94 -17.34
N THR A 91 -7.58 17.78 -16.37
CA THR A 91 -6.28 17.13 -16.58
C THR A 91 -6.50 15.64 -16.85
N LYS A 92 -5.63 14.99 -17.64
CA LYS A 92 -5.72 13.56 -18.01
C LYS A 92 -5.64 12.62 -16.78
N ALA A 93 -6.70 12.55 -15.98
CA ALA A 93 -6.86 11.69 -14.83
C ALA A 93 -7.26 10.27 -15.27
N LYS A 94 -6.82 9.27 -14.50
CA LYS A 94 -7.32 7.90 -14.66
C LYS A 94 -8.85 7.88 -14.49
N PRO A 95 -9.58 6.97 -15.16
CA PRO A 95 -11.04 6.87 -15.02
C PRO A 95 -11.51 6.83 -13.57
N ALA A 96 -10.89 6.02 -12.71
CA ALA A 96 -11.27 5.95 -11.29
C ALA A 96 -11.19 7.31 -10.56
N LEU A 97 -10.14 8.10 -10.83
CA LEU A 97 -9.95 9.42 -10.25
C LEU A 97 -10.92 10.44 -10.84
N ALA A 98 -11.15 10.40 -12.16
CA ALA A 98 -12.12 11.28 -12.82
C ALA A 98 -13.53 11.09 -12.24
N LYS A 99 -13.95 9.83 -12.01
CA LYS A 99 -15.22 9.52 -11.37
C LYS A 99 -15.32 10.10 -9.96
N LEU A 100 -14.28 9.90 -9.14
CA LEU A 100 -14.21 10.46 -7.79
C LEU A 100 -14.36 11.98 -7.80
N LEU A 101 -13.64 12.67 -8.68
CA LEU A 101 -13.68 14.13 -8.78
C LEU A 101 -15.03 14.64 -9.28
N THR A 102 -15.69 13.91 -10.19
CA THR A 102 -17.05 14.22 -10.63
C THR A 102 -18.05 14.09 -9.48
N ASP A 103 -17.97 13.00 -8.70
CA ASP A 103 -18.84 12.78 -7.55
C ASP A 103 -18.66 13.90 -6.50
N ILE A 104 -17.41 14.24 -6.17
CA ILE A 104 -17.10 15.34 -5.23
C ILE A 104 -17.55 16.70 -5.78
N SER A 105 -17.23 17.03 -7.04
CA SER A 105 -17.64 18.29 -7.68
C SER A 105 -19.17 18.46 -7.67
N ASN A 106 -19.91 17.37 -7.93
CA ASN A 106 -21.37 17.38 -7.89
C ASN A 106 -21.93 17.59 -6.48
N ASN A 107 -21.31 16.98 -5.46
CA ASN A 107 -21.71 17.17 -4.07
C ASN A 107 -21.48 18.62 -3.61
N LEU A 108 -20.33 19.22 -3.95
CA LEU A 108 -20.04 20.62 -3.67
C LEU A 108 -21.02 21.57 -4.38
N LYS A 109 -21.35 21.30 -5.66
CA LYS A 109 -22.34 22.07 -6.42
C LYS A 109 -23.76 21.98 -5.83
N LYS A 110 -24.07 20.90 -5.12
CA LYS A 110 -25.31 20.73 -4.35
C LYS A 110 -25.28 21.39 -2.97
N GLY A 111 -24.18 22.03 -2.60
CA GLY A 111 -24.02 22.74 -1.33
C GLY A 111 -23.57 21.87 -0.16
N LYS A 112 -23.17 20.61 -0.37
CA LYS A 112 -22.51 19.82 0.67
C LYS A 112 -21.11 20.37 0.94
N SER A 113 -20.62 20.20 2.17
CA SER A 113 -19.22 20.52 2.47
C SER A 113 -18.26 19.53 1.82
N LEU A 114 -17.00 19.92 1.65
CA LEU A 114 -15.93 19.05 1.17
C LEU A 114 -15.72 17.87 2.11
N SER A 115 -15.70 18.11 3.43
CA SER A 115 -15.56 17.06 4.45
C SER A 115 -16.67 16.03 4.38
N GLU A 116 -17.93 16.45 4.19
CA GLU A 116 -19.05 15.54 3.98
C GLU A 116 -18.89 14.72 2.69
N SER A 117 -18.53 15.39 1.59
CA SER A 117 -18.38 14.71 0.30
C SER A 117 -17.21 13.72 0.28
N VAL A 118 -16.09 14.04 0.94
CA VAL A 118 -14.92 13.17 1.03
C VAL A 118 -15.22 11.97 1.94
N ARG A 119 -16.01 12.17 3.00
CA ARG A 119 -16.42 11.11 3.94
C ARG A 119 -17.34 10.06 3.33
N GLU A 120 -18.04 10.36 2.24
CA GLU A 120 -18.78 9.37 1.43
C GLU A 120 -17.86 8.34 0.73
N HIS A 121 -16.55 8.59 0.69
CA HIS A 121 -15.53 7.75 0.07
C HIS A 121 -14.50 7.24 1.09
N ASP A 122 -14.99 6.61 2.17
CA ASP A 122 -14.19 6.08 3.28
C ASP A 122 -13.17 4.98 2.89
N ASP A 123 -13.36 4.38 1.71
CA ASP A 123 -12.43 3.41 1.12
C ASP A 123 -11.18 4.07 0.51
N ILE A 124 -11.22 5.39 0.26
CA ILE A 124 -10.14 6.19 -0.33
C ILE A 124 -9.53 7.14 0.71
N PHE A 125 -10.37 7.80 1.50
CA PHE A 125 -9.93 8.81 2.46
C PHE A 125 -9.97 8.26 3.88
N ASP A 126 -8.81 8.24 4.53
CA ASP A 126 -8.73 7.80 5.92
C ASP A 126 -9.40 8.81 6.89
N PRO A 127 -9.80 8.39 8.10
CA PRO A 127 -10.48 9.28 9.05
C PRO A 127 -9.68 10.54 9.40
N LEU A 128 -8.34 10.44 9.42
CA LEU A 128 -7.47 11.59 9.67
C LEU A 128 -7.58 12.62 8.55
N TYR A 129 -7.56 12.20 7.29
CA TYR A 129 -7.74 13.05 6.12
C TYR A 129 -9.08 13.80 6.18
N CYS A 130 -10.18 13.09 6.45
CA CYS A 130 -11.52 13.68 6.55
C CYS A 130 -11.61 14.70 7.69
N ASN A 131 -11.06 14.38 8.87
CA ASN A 131 -11.09 15.27 10.04
C ASN A 131 -10.25 16.54 9.84
N LEU A 132 -9.11 16.43 9.15
CA LEU A 132 -8.28 17.58 8.81
C LEU A 132 -8.97 18.49 7.80
N ILE A 133 -9.65 17.93 6.80
CA ILE A 133 -10.46 18.73 5.86
C ILE A 133 -11.59 19.46 6.59
N GLU A 134 -12.35 18.77 7.46
CA GLU A 134 -13.43 19.38 8.24
C GLU A 134 -12.92 20.57 9.06
N LEU A 135 -11.75 20.41 9.69
CA LEU A 135 -11.10 21.49 10.41
C LEU A 135 -10.67 22.63 9.49
N GLY A 136 -10.09 22.33 8.33
CA GLY A 136 -9.67 23.32 7.35
C GLY A 136 -10.85 24.11 6.77
N GLU A 137 -11.98 23.46 6.55
CA GLU A 137 -13.23 24.11 6.15
C GLU A 137 -13.77 25.04 7.24
N ALA A 138 -13.83 24.56 8.48
CA ALA A 138 -14.34 25.34 9.61
C ALA A 138 -13.45 26.54 9.97
N SER A 139 -12.14 26.40 9.80
CA SER A 139 -11.15 27.46 10.10
C SER A 139 -10.80 28.34 8.89
N GLY A 140 -11.26 27.99 7.68
CA GLY A 140 -10.90 28.70 6.44
C GLY A 140 -9.46 28.48 5.98
N ASN A 141 -8.73 27.54 6.59
CA ASN A 141 -7.32 27.28 6.33
C ASN A 141 -7.07 26.01 5.51
N LEU A 142 -7.91 25.76 4.50
CA LEU A 142 -7.79 24.58 3.64
C LEU A 142 -6.43 24.50 2.93
N SER A 143 -5.83 25.63 2.54
CA SER A 143 -4.52 25.65 1.87
C SER A 143 -3.44 24.96 2.70
N GLU A 144 -3.30 25.33 3.98
CA GLU A 144 -2.30 24.74 4.87
C GLU A 144 -2.59 23.27 5.17
N ILE A 145 -3.87 22.90 5.31
CA ILE A 145 -4.27 21.51 5.52
C ILE A 145 -3.89 20.65 4.31
N PHE A 146 -4.18 21.11 3.09
CA PHE A 146 -3.83 20.39 1.87
C PHE A 146 -2.31 20.28 1.68
N ASP A 147 -1.52 21.29 2.06
CA ASP A 147 -0.04 21.22 2.05
C ASP A 147 0.48 20.12 3.00
N GLY A 148 -0.04 20.10 4.24
CA GLY A 148 0.31 19.07 5.22
C GLY A 148 -0.06 17.66 4.74
N LEU A 149 -1.27 17.50 4.21
CA LEU A 149 -1.75 16.22 3.65
C LEU A 149 -0.93 15.79 2.43
N ALA A 150 -0.57 16.71 1.53
CA ALA A 150 0.25 16.42 0.36
C ALA A 150 1.64 15.91 0.76
N LYS A 151 2.28 16.57 1.74
CA LYS A 151 3.58 16.13 2.28
C LYS A 151 3.51 14.74 2.91
N ASP A 152 2.45 14.44 3.68
CA ASP A 152 2.26 13.11 4.27
C ASP A 152 2.05 12.03 3.21
N LEU A 153 1.18 12.29 2.22
CA LEU A 153 0.89 11.35 1.15
C LEU A 153 2.11 11.10 0.26
N LYS A 154 2.89 12.14 -0.06
CA LYS A 154 4.14 12.04 -0.80
C LYS A 154 5.10 11.11 -0.08
N PHE A 155 5.27 11.32 1.22
CA PHE A 155 6.12 10.47 2.04
C PHE A 155 5.63 9.02 2.09
N ARG A 156 4.33 8.79 2.31
CA ARG A 156 3.74 7.43 2.27
C ARG A 156 3.97 6.74 0.92
N ARG A 157 3.86 7.48 -0.18
CA ARG A 157 4.11 6.98 -1.54
C ARG A 157 5.58 6.62 -1.74
N GLU A 158 6.49 7.45 -1.26
CA GLU A 158 7.93 7.19 -1.33
C GLU A 158 8.32 5.94 -0.53
N LEU A 159 7.80 5.79 0.69
CA LEU A 159 7.95 4.57 1.48
C LEU A 159 7.41 3.33 0.76
N GLN A 160 6.17 3.41 0.27
CA GLN A 160 5.55 2.27 -0.44
C GLN A 160 6.37 1.90 -1.67
N ARG A 161 6.82 2.89 -2.45
CA ARG A 161 7.67 2.67 -3.61
C ARG A 161 8.99 2.03 -3.21
N LYS A 162 9.62 2.50 -2.12
CA LYS A 162 10.86 1.92 -1.60
C LYS A 162 10.66 0.46 -1.22
N ILE A 163 9.62 0.13 -0.43
CA ILE A 163 9.28 -1.25 -0.06
C ILE A 163 9.10 -2.13 -1.31
N ILE A 164 8.29 -1.68 -2.28
CA ILE A 164 8.04 -2.44 -3.51
C ILE A 164 9.34 -2.65 -4.30
N SER A 165 10.14 -1.60 -4.46
CA SER A 165 11.41 -1.68 -5.20
C SER A 165 12.42 -2.61 -4.52
N SER A 166 12.47 -2.60 -3.19
CA SER A 166 13.34 -3.47 -2.39
C SER A 166 12.92 -4.93 -2.46
N LEU A 167 11.61 -5.21 -2.53
CA LEU A 167 11.09 -6.57 -2.66
C LEU A 167 11.15 -7.14 -4.08
N ALA A 168 11.31 -6.30 -5.10
CA ALA A 168 11.36 -6.75 -6.50
C ALA A 168 12.48 -7.78 -6.72
N TYR A 169 13.68 -7.53 -6.18
CA TYR A 169 14.82 -8.43 -6.34
C TYR A 169 14.64 -9.79 -5.62
N PRO A 170 14.28 -9.84 -4.31
CA PRO A 170 13.96 -11.10 -3.63
C PRO A 170 12.88 -11.92 -4.33
N VAL A 171 11.84 -11.28 -4.87
CA VAL A 171 10.76 -11.98 -5.60
C VAL A 171 11.28 -12.60 -6.89
N VAL A 172 12.13 -11.91 -7.65
CA VAL A 172 12.76 -12.47 -8.87
C VAL A 172 13.60 -13.71 -8.53
N ILE A 173 14.47 -13.61 -7.52
CA ILE A 173 15.28 -14.76 -7.08
C ILE A 173 14.38 -15.91 -6.63
N PHE A 174 13.37 -15.63 -5.80
CA PHE A 174 12.44 -16.64 -5.32
C PHE A 174 11.72 -17.36 -6.46
N CYS A 175 11.28 -16.63 -7.49
CA CYS A 175 10.72 -17.21 -8.70
C CYS A 175 11.73 -18.09 -9.45
N VAL A 176 12.99 -17.66 -9.61
CA VAL A 176 14.04 -18.48 -10.22
C VAL A 176 14.30 -19.74 -9.40
N CYS A 177 14.38 -19.62 -8.06
CA CYS A 177 14.53 -20.78 -7.17
C CYS A 177 13.39 -21.78 -7.37
N LEU A 178 12.14 -21.33 -7.33
CA LEU A 178 10.98 -22.21 -7.55
C LEU A 178 11.02 -22.88 -8.93
N LEU A 179 11.39 -22.13 -9.98
CA LEU A 179 11.54 -22.67 -11.33
C LEU A 179 12.66 -23.70 -11.42
N SER A 180 13.80 -23.47 -10.77
CA SER A 180 14.92 -24.42 -10.72
C SER A 180 14.52 -25.70 -9.98
N ILE A 181 13.84 -25.59 -8.84
CA ILE A 181 13.32 -26.75 -8.09
C ILE A 181 12.35 -27.52 -8.97
N PHE A 182 11.39 -26.84 -9.58
CA PHE A 182 10.42 -27.46 -10.48
C PHE A 182 11.11 -28.17 -11.65
N PHE A 183 12.12 -27.55 -12.27
CA PHE A 183 12.90 -28.13 -13.36
C PHE A 183 13.66 -29.39 -12.93
N ILE A 184 14.34 -29.36 -11.78
CA ILE A 184 15.08 -30.50 -11.25
C ILE A 184 14.13 -31.69 -11.03
N PHE A 185 13.01 -31.48 -10.35
CA PHE A 185 12.08 -32.56 -10.00
C PHE A 185 11.22 -33.06 -11.17
N ASN A 186 10.92 -32.22 -12.18
CA ASN A 186 10.10 -32.66 -13.32
C ASN A 186 10.93 -33.19 -14.50
N PHE A 187 12.19 -32.78 -14.64
CA PHE A 187 13.01 -33.15 -15.81
C PHE A 187 14.29 -33.91 -15.46
N ILE A 188 15.00 -33.53 -14.41
CA ILE A 188 16.32 -34.12 -14.10
C ILE A 188 16.14 -35.44 -13.35
N ILE A 189 15.41 -35.43 -12.23
CA ILE A 189 15.22 -36.61 -11.38
C ILE A 189 14.51 -37.76 -12.14
N PRO A 190 13.46 -37.54 -12.95
CA PRO A 190 12.78 -38.63 -13.67
C PRO A 190 13.65 -39.26 -14.76
N LYS A 191 14.54 -38.50 -15.40
CA LYS A 191 15.48 -39.08 -16.35
C LYS A 191 16.46 -40.05 -15.67
N MET A 192 16.78 -39.77 -14.40
CA MET A 192 17.62 -40.63 -13.59
C MET A 192 16.86 -41.83 -13.02
N SER A 193 15.54 -41.73 -12.77
CA SER A 193 14.76 -42.85 -12.23
C SER A 193 14.86 -44.10 -13.12
N ALA A 194 14.93 -43.92 -14.44
CA ALA A 194 15.15 -44.99 -15.40
C ALA A 194 16.43 -45.80 -15.14
N MET A 195 17.47 -45.19 -14.53
CA MET A 195 18.73 -45.86 -14.17
C MET A 195 18.64 -46.66 -12.86
N PHE A 196 17.60 -46.43 -12.06
CA PHE A 196 17.42 -47.05 -10.73
C PHE A 196 16.39 -48.18 -10.72
N ASN A 197 15.67 -48.41 -11.82
CA ASN A 197 14.59 -49.39 -11.91
C ASN A 197 15.03 -50.86 -11.73
N GLU A 198 16.32 -51.15 -11.89
CA GLU A 198 16.88 -52.51 -11.83
C GLU A 198 17.67 -52.80 -10.53
N VAL A 199 17.75 -51.82 -9.62
CA VAL A 199 18.51 -51.94 -8.37
C VAL A 199 17.57 -52.29 -7.22
N ASP A 200 17.65 -53.53 -6.74
CA ASP A 200 16.93 -53.96 -5.54
C ASP A 200 17.58 -53.35 -4.29
N ASN A 201 16.81 -52.54 -3.54
CA ASN A 201 17.18 -51.76 -2.34
C ASN A 201 17.90 -50.43 -2.59
N LEU A 202 17.15 -49.43 -3.03
CA LEU A 202 17.62 -48.04 -3.07
C LEU A 202 17.83 -47.47 -1.66
N PRO A 203 18.90 -46.68 -1.43
CA PRO A 203 19.05 -45.91 -0.21
C PRO A 203 17.86 -44.99 0.07
N TRP A 204 17.55 -44.75 1.35
CA TRP A 204 16.37 -43.97 1.76
C TRP A 204 16.35 -42.56 1.15
N TYR A 205 17.52 -41.92 0.98
CA TYR A 205 17.63 -40.59 0.39
C TYR A 205 17.29 -40.57 -1.10
N THR A 206 17.66 -41.63 -1.84
CA THR A 206 17.33 -41.79 -3.26
C THR A 206 15.85 -42.09 -3.44
N SER A 207 15.30 -42.99 -2.61
CA SER A 207 13.86 -43.31 -2.61
C SER A 207 12.99 -42.10 -2.25
N ALA A 208 13.40 -41.30 -1.25
CA ALA A 208 12.71 -40.06 -0.89
C ALA A 208 12.73 -39.02 -2.04
N MET A 209 13.87 -38.89 -2.74
CA MET A 209 13.99 -37.98 -3.89
C MET A 209 13.09 -38.40 -5.06
N LEU A 210 13.09 -39.68 -5.41
CA LEU A 210 12.27 -40.23 -6.49
C LEU A 210 10.77 -40.13 -6.20
N SER A 211 10.34 -40.52 -4.99
CA SER A 211 8.94 -40.40 -4.57
C SER A 211 8.46 -38.94 -4.53
N THR A 212 9.32 -38.01 -4.10
CA THR A 212 9.00 -36.56 -4.14
C THR A 212 8.85 -36.07 -5.59
N SER A 213 9.68 -36.55 -6.51
CA SER A 213 9.59 -36.24 -7.94
C SER A 213 8.32 -36.79 -8.57
N GLU A 214 7.99 -38.05 -8.33
CA GLU A 214 6.74 -38.68 -8.79
C GLU A 214 5.51 -37.92 -8.27
N TRP A 215 5.50 -37.60 -6.98
CA TRP A 215 4.45 -36.77 -6.38
C TRP A 215 4.34 -35.40 -7.05
N MET A 216 5.48 -34.74 -7.29
CA MET A 216 5.48 -33.41 -7.92
C MET A 216 4.94 -33.45 -9.36
N ILE A 217 5.26 -34.49 -10.13
CA ILE A 217 4.79 -34.68 -11.51
C ILE A 217 3.30 -35.03 -11.54
N GLN A 218 2.86 -35.94 -10.66
CA GLN A 218 1.47 -36.39 -10.57
C GLN A 218 0.54 -35.23 -10.19
N TYR A 219 0.95 -34.40 -9.22
CA TYR A 219 0.13 -33.32 -8.68
C TYR A 219 0.47 -31.93 -9.26
N GLN A 220 1.23 -31.82 -10.36
CA GLN A 220 1.66 -30.54 -10.92
C GLN A 220 0.50 -29.55 -11.19
N GLY A 221 -0.62 -30.03 -11.73
CA GLY A 221 -1.80 -29.21 -12.00
C GLY A 221 -2.48 -28.77 -10.70
N LEU A 222 -2.54 -29.67 -9.71
CA LEU A 222 -3.11 -29.38 -8.40
C LEU A 222 -2.23 -28.43 -7.57
N LEU A 223 -0.90 -28.51 -7.73
CA LEU A 223 0.06 -27.58 -7.14
C LEU A 223 -0.12 -26.17 -7.73
N LEU A 224 -0.25 -26.05 -9.05
CA LEU A 224 -0.47 -24.76 -9.71
C LEU A 224 -1.81 -24.14 -9.27
N VAL A 225 -2.88 -24.93 -9.27
CA VAL A 225 -4.19 -24.51 -8.74
C VAL A 225 -4.09 -24.16 -7.25
N GLY A 226 -3.33 -24.91 -6.46
CA GLY A 226 -3.09 -24.67 -5.05
C GLY A 226 -2.36 -23.35 -4.78
N VAL A 227 -1.36 -23.01 -5.58
CA VAL A 227 -0.66 -21.71 -5.49
C VAL A 227 -1.62 -20.57 -5.81
N ILE A 228 -2.38 -20.67 -6.92
CA ILE A 228 -3.37 -19.66 -7.29
C ILE A 228 -4.43 -19.52 -6.19
N ALA A 229 -5.02 -20.63 -5.74
CA ALA A 229 -6.02 -20.65 -4.68
C ALA A 229 -5.49 -20.09 -3.36
N SER A 230 -4.22 -20.35 -3.02
CA SER A 230 -3.58 -19.80 -1.83
C SER A 230 -3.42 -18.28 -1.94
N ILE A 231 -3.00 -17.75 -3.09
CA ILE A 231 -2.91 -16.30 -3.34
C ILE A 231 -4.30 -15.65 -3.20
N PHE A 232 -5.32 -16.19 -3.88
CA PHE A 232 -6.68 -15.66 -3.78
C PHE A 232 -7.28 -15.81 -2.38
N GLY A 233 -7.01 -16.93 -1.72
CA GLY A 233 -7.43 -17.23 -0.35
C GLY A 233 -6.83 -16.26 0.66
N LEU A 234 -5.53 -15.96 0.54
CA LEU A 234 -4.86 -14.94 1.36
C LEU A 234 -5.42 -13.54 1.09
N VAL A 235 -5.67 -13.17 -0.17
CA VAL A 235 -6.30 -11.89 -0.50
C VAL A 235 -7.72 -11.80 0.07
N ALA A 236 -8.52 -12.86 -0.01
CA ALA A 236 -9.86 -12.90 0.57
C ALA A 236 -9.82 -12.86 2.11
N ALA A 237 -8.94 -13.65 2.72
CA ALA A 237 -8.74 -13.70 4.17
C ALA A 237 -8.24 -12.36 4.71
N SER A 238 -7.39 -11.64 3.98
CA SER A 238 -6.90 -10.31 4.37
C SER A 238 -8.00 -9.26 4.57
N LYS A 239 -9.20 -9.51 4.01
CA LYS A 239 -10.39 -8.65 4.19
C LYS A 239 -11.26 -9.09 5.37
N GLN A 240 -11.05 -10.28 5.92
CA GLN A 240 -11.84 -10.78 7.04
C GLN A 240 -11.35 -10.20 8.37
N PRO A 241 -12.26 -9.69 9.23
CA PRO A 241 -11.89 -9.06 10.49
C PRO A 241 -11.19 -10.04 11.45
N ALA A 242 -11.56 -11.33 11.42
CA ALA A 242 -10.93 -12.37 12.24
C ALA A 242 -9.44 -12.57 11.89
N PHE A 243 -9.12 -12.64 10.59
CA PHE A 243 -7.74 -12.76 10.12
C PHE A 243 -6.94 -11.51 10.43
N ILE A 244 -7.51 -10.32 10.22
CA ILE A 244 -6.87 -9.05 10.57
C ILE A 244 -6.51 -9.02 12.06
N LYS A 245 -7.45 -9.39 12.94
CA LYS A 245 -7.21 -9.44 14.40
C LYS A 245 -6.14 -10.47 14.78
N TRP A 246 -6.19 -11.67 14.18
CA TRP A 246 -5.18 -12.70 14.39
C TRP A 246 -3.79 -12.22 13.96
N TRP A 247 -3.68 -11.62 12.77
CA TRP A 247 -2.44 -11.06 12.25
C TRP A 247 -1.90 -9.93 13.13
N GLN A 248 -2.77 -9.02 13.57
CA GLN A 248 -2.39 -7.93 14.47
C GLN A 248 -1.80 -8.46 15.79
N ASN A 249 -2.44 -9.47 16.40
CA ASN A 249 -1.95 -10.09 17.62
C ASN A 249 -0.64 -10.84 17.41
N LEU A 250 -0.50 -11.57 16.30
CA LEU A 250 0.72 -12.32 15.96
C LEU A 250 1.90 -11.37 15.69
N SER A 251 1.63 -10.27 14.98
CA SER A 251 2.64 -9.28 14.61
C SER A 251 3.32 -8.63 15.82
N LEU A 252 2.62 -8.48 16.94
CA LEU A 252 3.17 -7.96 18.20
C LEU A 252 3.95 -9.01 19.02
N LYS A 253 3.82 -10.31 18.73
CA LYS A 253 4.57 -11.37 19.40
C LYS A 253 5.94 -11.63 18.78
N LEU A 254 6.08 -11.37 17.48
CA LEU A 254 7.34 -11.56 16.76
C LEU A 254 8.21 -10.31 16.91
N PRO A 255 9.39 -10.37 17.57
CA PRO A 255 10.14 -9.18 17.96
C PRO A 255 10.56 -8.30 16.77
N ILE A 256 10.92 -8.93 15.65
CA ILE A 256 11.33 -8.24 14.42
C ILE A 256 10.14 -7.46 13.81
N ILE A 257 8.95 -8.06 13.78
CA ILE A 257 7.74 -7.45 13.20
C ILE A 257 7.12 -6.45 14.17
N LYS A 258 7.13 -6.74 15.48
CA LYS A 258 6.65 -5.86 16.54
C LYS A 258 7.28 -4.49 16.41
N LYS A 259 8.60 -4.43 16.23
CA LYS A 259 9.33 -3.18 16.04
C LYS A 259 8.79 -2.39 14.86
N ALA A 260 8.66 -3.01 13.69
CA ALA A 260 8.13 -2.36 12.49
C ALA A 260 6.69 -1.85 12.67
N VAL A 261 5.81 -2.63 13.31
CA VAL A 261 4.42 -2.24 13.59
C VAL A 261 4.38 -1.02 14.49
N ILE A 262 5.11 -1.03 15.61
CA ILE A 262 5.18 0.10 16.54
C ILE A 262 5.71 1.35 15.84
N THR A 263 6.79 1.23 15.07
CA THR A 263 7.37 2.37 14.34
C THR A 263 6.38 2.94 13.32
N VAL A 264 5.65 2.12 12.57
CA VAL A 264 4.64 2.60 11.60
C VAL A 264 3.48 3.32 12.29
N GLU A 265 2.95 2.76 13.39
CA GLU A 265 1.87 3.41 14.14
C GLU A 265 2.37 4.70 14.81
N CYS A 266 3.63 4.74 15.28
CA CYS A 266 4.27 5.94 15.81
C CYS A 266 4.39 7.04 14.73
N ILE A 267 4.79 6.70 13.50
CA ILE A 267 4.84 7.65 12.37
C ILE A 267 3.46 8.25 12.13
N ARG A 268 2.42 7.42 12.01
CA ARG A 268 1.05 7.88 11.72
C ARG A 268 0.50 8.77 12.83
N PHE A 269 0.66 8.34 14.07
CA PHE A 269 0.17 9.06 15.24
C PHE A 269 0.83 10.44 15.36
N ASN A 270 2.17 10.50 15.32
CA ASN A 270 2.91 11.75 15.46
C ASN A 270 2.78 12.68 14.25
N SER A 271 2.70 12.15 13.01
CA SER A 271 2.47 12.99 11.82
C SER A 271 1.11 13.67 11.88
N GLY A 272 0.06 12.92 12.27
CA GLY A 272 -1.28 13.48 12.45
C GLY A 272 -1.34 14.53 13.56
N LEU A 273 -0.66 14.28 14.69
CA LEU A 273 -0.54 15.26 15.77
C LEU A 273 0.20 16.52 15.32
N ALA A 274 1.34 16.40 14.65
CA ALA A 274 2.10 17.55 14.17
C ALA A 274 1.24 18.43 13.25
N MET A 275 0.51 17.83 12.30
CA MET A 275 -0.39 18.58 11.41
C MET A 275 -1.53 19.27 12.16
N MET A 276 -2.19 18.56 13.07
CA MET A 276 -3.30 19.13 13.83
C MET A 276 -2.85 20.25 14.77
N VAL A 277 -1.74 20.07 15.48
CA VAL A 277 -1.19 21.09 16.38
C VAL A 277 -0.73 22.31 15.57
N LYS A 278 -0.07 22.10 14.42
CA LYS A 278 0.28 23.19 13.48
C LYS A 278 -0.94 23.97 13.03
N ALA A 279 -2.03 23.28 12.71
CA ALA A 279 -3.31 23.87 12.33
C ALA A 279 -4.10 24.49 13.51
N GLY A 280 -3.50 24.58 14.70
CA GLY A 280 -4.10 25.22 15.88
C GLY A 280 -5.12 24.36 16.63
N VAL A 281 -5.20 23.05 16.36
CA VAL A 281 -6.06 22.13 17.12
C VAL A 281 -5.50 21.96 18.53
N GLN A 282 -6.36 22.10 19.53
CA GLN A 282 -6.01 21.81 20.91
C GLN A 282 -5.50 20.37 21.06
N ILE A 283 -4.44 20.19 21.85
CA ILE A 283 -3.68 18.94 21.93
C ILE A 283 -4.54 17.74 22.38
N ASP A 284 -5.48 17.95 23.29
CA ASP A 284 -6.41 16.94 23.79
C ASP A 284 -7.34 16.41 22.67
N ARG A 285 -7.85 17.32 21.83
CA ARG A 285 -8.64 16.97 20.64
C ARG A 285 -7.78 16.30 19.58
N ALA A 286 -6.57 16.81 19.34
CA ALA A 286 -5.64 16.25 18.38
C ALA A 286 -5.26 14.79 18.72
N ILE A 287 -4.99 14.49 19.99
CA ILE A 287 -4.74 13.11 20.47
C ILE A 287 -5.95 12.21 20.22
N GLY A 288 -7.16 12.70 20.51
CA GLY A 288 -8.39 11.95 20.28
C GLY A 288 -8.60 11.57 18.82
N LEU A 289 -8.34 12.50 17.90
CA LEU A 289 -8.46 12.28 16.46
C LEU A 289 -7.34 11.37 15.92
N SER A 290 -6.09 11.58 16.37
CA SER A 290 -4.94 10.76 15.96
C SER A 290 -5.03 9.33 16.48
N ALA A 291 -5.51 9.11 17.71
CA ALA A 291 -5.71 7.76 18.28
C ALA A 291 -6.72 6.93 17.46
N GLY A 292 -7.69 7.59 16.83
CA GLY A 292 -8.65 6.96 15.91
C GLY A 292 -7.99 6.30 14.70
N ASN A 293 -6.82 6.79 14.27
CA ASN A 293 -6.09 6.31 13.10
C ASN A 293 -5.16 5.13 13.38
N ILE A 294 -4.98 4.75 14.65
CA ILE A 294 -4.13 3.61 15.02
C ILE A 294 -4.84 2.31 14.64
N LYS A 295 -4.17 1.50 13.81
CA LYS A 295 -4.79 0.28 13.27
C LYS A 295 -4.68 -0.92 14.22
N ASN A 296 -3.61 -0.99 14.99
CA ASN A 296 -3.41 -2.09 15.93
C ASN A 296 -4.28 -1.88 17.18
N ILE A 297 -5.12 -2.87 17.49
CA ILE A 297 -6.11 -2.78 18.58
C ILE A 297 -5.44 -2.57 19.96
N GLU A 298 -4.29 -3.21 20.20
CA GLU A 298 -3.58 -3.12 21.48
C GLU A 298 -2.97 -1.73 21.68
N LEU A 299 -2.26 -1.22 20.66
CA LEU A 299 -1.71 0.14 20.68
C LEU A 299 -2.81 1.20 20.74
N LYS A 300 -3.94 0.97 20.06
CA LYS A 300 -5.10 1.87 20.13
C LYS A 300 -5.65 1.94 21.56
N ARG A 301 -5.72 0.80 22.26
CA ARG A 301 -6.16 0.75 23.66
C ARG A 301 -5.24 1.55 24.58
N GLU A 302 -3.92 1.38 24.45
CA GLU A 302 -2.94 2.17 25.20
C GLU A 302 -3.14 3.68 24.98
N MET A 303 -3.38 4.08 23.73
CA MET A 303 -3.59 5.48 23.37
C MET A 303 -4.93 6.06 23.84
N GLU A 304 -6.01 5.29 23.86
CA GLU A 304 -7.27 5.72 24.46
C GLU A 304 -7.16 5.92 25.98
N ILE A 305 -6.32 5.13 26.66
CA ILE A 305 -6.00 5.35 28.08
C ILE A 305 -5.20 6.65 28.25
N ALA A 306 -4.16 6.87 27.45
CA ALA A 306 -3.36 8.10 27.49
C ALA A 306 -4.23 9.35 27.23
N LYS A 307 -5.09 9.31 26.21
CA LYS A 307 -6.08 10.35 25.90
C LYS A 307 -6.98 10.65 27.09
N SER A 308 -7.50 9.62 27.76
CA SER A 308 -8.38 9.79 28.92
C SER A 308 -7.66 10.50 30.08
N LYS A 309 -6.37 10.24 30.28
CA LYS A 309 -5.54 10.92 31.29
C LYS A 309 -5.30 12.38 30.97
N VAL A 310 -4.94 12.68 29.72
CA VAL A 310 -4.73 14.07 29.26
C VAL A 310 -6.04 14.87 29.37
N LYS A 311 -7.16 14.28 28.95
CA LYS A 311 -8.49 14.91 29.11
C LYS A 311 -8.88 15.13 30.59
N GLY A 312 -8.39 14.26 31.48
CA GLY A 312 -8.52 14.41 32.93
C GLY A 312 -7.57 15.42 33.56
N GLY A 313 -6.79 16.17 32.77
CA GLY A 313 -5.87 17.21 33.24
C GLY A 313 -4.47 16.72 33.59
N SER A 314 -4.12 15.47 33.30
CA SER A 314 -2.72 15.02 33.43
C SER A 314 -1.84 15.67 32.36
N ALA A 315 -0.59 15.96 32.71
CA ALA A 315 0.43 16.37 31.74
C ALA A 315 0.56 15.33 30.60
N LEU A 316 0.95 15.81 29.42
CA LEU A 316 1.00 15.03 28.19
C LEU A 316 2.08 13.94 28.27
N THR A 317 3.29 14.34 28.63
CA THR A 317 4.46 13.46 28.69
C THR A 317 4.25 12.22 29.56
N PRO A 318 3.79 12.31 30.82
CA PRO A 318 3.56 11.12 31.65
C PRO A 318 2.40 10.25 31.17
N ALA A 319 1.44 10.79 30.43
CA ALA A 319 0.37 10.01 29.81
C ALA A 319 0.89 9.20 28.62
N LEU A 320 1.71 9.80 27.75
CA LEU A 320 2.29 9.14 26.57
C LEU A 320 3.42 8.16 26.93
N LYS A 321 4.19 8.43 27.99
CA LYS A 321 5.25 7.53 28.52
C LYS A 321 4.75 6.12 28.84
N GLN A 322 3.47 5.96 29.14
CA GLN A 322 2.86 4.67 29.48
C GLN A 322 2.50 3.81 28.27
N THR A 323 2.76 4.32 27.06
CA THR A 323 2.41 3.66 25.81
C THR A 323 3.65 3.12 25.13
N SER A 324 3.50 2.04 24.39
CA SER A 324 4.56 1.38 23.64
C SER A 324 5.08 2.20 22.45
N LEU A 325 4.40 3.31 22.09
CA LEU A 325 4.80 4.20 20.99
C LEU A 325 5.96 5.13 21.35
N TYR A 326 6.19 5.39 22.65
CA TYR A 326 7.14 6.39 23.12
C TYR A 326 8.25 5.75 23.97
N PRO A 327 9.35 5.26 23.35
CA PRO A 327 10.56 4.90 24.08
C PRO A 327 11.15 6.10 24.83
N ASP A 328 11.99 5.84 25.83
CA ASP A 328 12.51 6.86 26.77
C ASP A 328 13.08 8.11 26.08
N PHE A 329 13.81 7.93 24.96
CA PHE A 329 14.36 9.05 24.20
C PHE A 329 13.28 9.99 23.63
N PHE A 330 12.16 9.45 23.13
CA PHE A 330 11.04 10.26 22.64
C PHE A 330 10.28 10.92 23.78
N VAL A 331 10.21 10.29 24.95
CA VAL A 331 9.64 10.89 26.16
C VAL A 331 10.44 12.12 26.58
N SER A 332 11.77 12.06 26.55
CA SER A 332 12.62 13.23 26.83
C SER A 332 12.42 14.38 25.84
N LEU A 333 12.20 14.08 24.56
CA LEU A 333 11.86 15.11 23.57
C LEU A 333 10.51 15.75 23.85
N LEU A 334 9.51 14.95 24.26
CA LEU A 334 8.20 15.45 24.66
C LEU A 334 8.27 16.34 25.90
N GLU A 335 9.07 15.97 26.89
CA GLU A 335 9.27 16.76 28.11
C GLU A 335 9.78 18.17 27.78
N VAL A 336 10.86 18.25 26.98
CA VAL A 336 11.41 19.53 26.50
C VAL A 336 10.40 20.28 25.62
N GLY A 337 9.62 19.57 24.80
CA GLY A 337 8.58 20.15 23.95
C GLY A 337 7.40 20.73 24.72
N GLU A 338 6.98 20.05 25.78
CA GLU A 338 5.89 20.44 26.67
C GLU A 338 6.29 21.68 27.49
N GLU A 339 7.51 21.70 28.05
CA GLU A 339 8.05 22.85 28.79
C GLU A 339 8.27 24.09 27.90
N SER A 340 8.75 23.89 26.68
CA SER A 340 9.02 24.99 25.73
C SER A 340 7.82 25.41 24.90
N GLY A 341 6.68 24.72 25.02
CA GLY A 341 5.49 24.93 24.17
C GLY A 341 5.69 24.58 22.69
N SER A 342 6.74 23.83 22.35
CA SER A 342 7.12 23.50 20.96
C SER A 342 6.72 22.08 20.51
N LEU A 343 5.53 21.63 20.95
CA LEU A 343 5.03 20.27 20.69
C LEU A 343 4.91 19.93 19.19
N GLU A 344 4.52 20.88 18.34
CA GLU A 344 4.46 20.68 16.87
C GLU A 344 5.81 20.18 16.33
N ARG A 345 6.88 20.89 16.66
CA ARG A 345 8.25 20.59 16.23
C ARG A 345 8.68 19.21 16.75
N VAL A 346 8.36 18.90 18.01
CA VAL A 346 8.71 17.63 18.63
C VAL A 346 7.99 16.46 18.00
N PHE A 347 6.68 16.55 17.74
CA PHE A 347 5.94 15.48 17.06
C PHE A 347 6.45 15.25 15.64
N ASN A 348 6.77 16.33 14.91
CA ASN A 348 7.35 16.21 13.58
C ASN A 348 8.73 15.53 13.62
N GLU A 349 9.58 15.88 14.60
CA GLU A 349 10.89 15.24 14.80
C GLU A 349 10.76 13.75 15.15
N ILE A 350 9.84 13.38 16.05
CA ILE A 350 9.56 11.99 16.41
C ILE A 350 9.07 11.20 15.19
N ALA A 351 8.16 11.79 14.38
CA ALA A 351 7.71 11.20 13.15
C ALA A 351 8.90 10.97 12.19
N ASN A 352 9.73 11.98 11.94
CA ASN A 352 10.88 11.88 11.02
C ASN A 352 11.94 10.87 11.47
N ARG A 353 12.24 10.80 12.77
CA ARG A 353 13.15 9.76 13.29
C ARG A 353 12.58 8.36 13.14
N SER A 354 11.28 8.19 13.44
CA SER A 354 10.60 6.91 13.26
C SER A 354 10.58 6.50 11.79
N ARG A 355 10.39 7.44 10.87
CA ARG A 355 10.47 7.23 9.41
C ARG A 355 11.84 6.68 9.00
N GLN A 356 12.92 7.34 9.41
CA GLN A 356 14.29 6.92 9.12
C GLN A 356 14.62 5.54 9.74
N GLU A 357 14.13 5.27 10.95
CA GLU A 357 14.29 3.96 11.59
C GLU A 357 13.56 2.86 10.80
N PHE A 358 12.34 3.13 10.32
CA PHE A 358 11.58 2.19 9.50
C PHE A 358 12.23 1.93 8.14
N GLU A 359 12.76 2.96 7.48
CA GLU A 359 13.52 2.82 6.24
C GLU A 359 14.78 1.95 6.44
N SER A 360 15.55 2.24 7.49
CA SER A 360 16.74 1.47 7.85
C SER A 360 16.41 0.01 8.17
N TRP A 361 15.31 -0.22 8.88
CA TRP A 361 14.82 -1.57 9.17
C TRP A 361 14.44 -2.31 7.87
N THR A 362 13.73 -1.64 6.96
CA THR A 362 13.31 -2.22 5.66
C THR A 362 14.53 -2.59 4.80
N GLU A 363 15.53 -1.72 4.75
CA GLU A 363 16.79 -1.97 4.03
C GLU A 363 17.52 -3.18 4.62
N ARG A 364 17.72 -3.23 5.94
CA ARG A 364 18.36 -4.37 6.61
C ARG A 364 17.63 -5.69 6.36
N MET A 365 16.30 -5.69 6.44
CA MET A 365 15.51 -6.91 6.17
C MET A 365 15.67 -7.36 4.71
N THR A 366 15.71 -6.41 3.77
CA THR A 366 15.91 -6.72 2.35
C THR A 366 17.29 -7.29 2.09
N THR A 367 18.34 -6.66 2.63
CA THR A 367 19.73 -7.11 2.46
C THR A 367 19.99 -8.47 3.11
N LEU A 368 19.34 -8.79 4.23
CA LEU A 368 19.48 -10.10 4.87
C LEU A 368 18.74 -11.22 4.13
N LEU A 369 17.68 -10.91 3.39
CA LEU A 369 16.95 -11.90 2.59
C LEU A 369 17.83 -12.47 1.47
N GLU A 370 18.71 -11.69 0.87
CA GLU A 370 19.54 -12.13 -0.26
C GLU A 370 20.51 -13.28 0.11
N PRO A 371 21.40 -13.15 1.12
CA PRO A 371 22.26 -14.26 1.54
C PRO A 371 21.47 -15.49 1.99
N LEU A 372 20.33 -15.29 2.66
CA LEU A 372 19.48 -16.39 3.10
C LEU A 372 18.90 -17.15 1.92
N MET A 373 18.45 -16.43 0.88
CA MET A 373 17.94 -17.02 -0.36
C MET A 373 19.03 -17.79 -1.11
N ILE A 374 20.24 -17.22 -1.21
CA ILE A 374 21.39 -17.89 -1.85
C ILE A 374 21.79 -19.14 -1.07
N LEU A 375 21.87 -19.06 0.26
CA LEU A 375 22.20 -20.20 1.11
C LEU A 375 21.15 -21.30 1.00
N PHE A 376 19.86 -20.92 1.01
CA PHE A 376 18.76 -21.86 0.83
C PHE A 376 18.82 -22.53 -0.55
N MET A 377 18.98 -21.75 -1.62
CA MET A 377 19.07 -22.28 -2.98
C MET A 377 20.30 -23.16 -3.18
N GLY A 378 21.48 -22.69 -2.76
CA GLY A 378 22.73 -23.43 -2.86
C GLY A 378 22.69 -24.71 -2.03
N GLY A 379 22.15 -24.65 -0.81
CA GLY A 379 21.95 -25.82 0.04
C GLY A 379 20.97 -26.82 -0.57
N PHE A 380 19.85 -26.34 -1.13
CA PHE A 380 18.85 -27.20 -1.75
C PHE A 380 19.37 -27.86 -3.03
N VAL A 381 19.85 -27.06 -3.99
CA VAL A 381 20.36 -27.56 -5.28
C VAL A 381 21.61 -28.42 -5.07
N GLY A 382 22.55 -27.95 -4.25
CA GLY A 382 23.73 -28.72 -3.87
C GLY A 382 23.38 -30.03 -3.18
N GLY A 383 22.40 -30.00 -2.26
CA GLY A 383 21.87 -31.19 -1.60
C GLY A 383 21.31 -32.21 -2.61
N VAL A 384 20.52 -31.76 -3.60
CA VAL A 384 20.02 -32.64 -4.66
C VAL A 384 21.16 -33.23 -5.48
N VAL A 385 22.15 -32.41 -5.89
CA VAL A 385 23.30 -32.90 -6.65
C VAL A 385 24.11 -33.93 -5.85
N VAL A 386 24.35 -33.69 -4.56
CA VAL A 386 25.06 -34.64 -3.68
C VAL A 386 24.29 -35.96 -3.56
N VAL A 387 22.97 -35.90 -3.36
CA VAL A 387 22.10 -37.09 -3.36
C VAL A 387 22.20 -37.83 -4.69
N MET A 388 22.18 -37.12 -5.82
CA MET A 388 22.32 -37.73 -7.14
C MET A 388 23.68 -38.42 -7.32
N LEU A 389 24.78 -37.77 -6.92
CA LEU A 389 26.12 -38.35 -7.01
C LEU A 389 26.28 -39.58 -6.11
N MET A 390 25.83 -39.51 -4.85
CA MET A 390 25.85 -40.67 -3.95
C MET A 390 25.01 -41.82 -4.51
N SER A 391 23.86 -41.50 -5.13
CA SER A 391 23.02 -42.52 -5.78
C SER A 391 23.75 -43.18 -6.96
N MET A 392 24.46 -42.38 -7.77
CA MET A 392 25.27 -42.90 -8.89
C MET A 392 26.44 -43.76 -8.42
N VAL A 393 27.15 -43.36 -7.36
CA VAL A 393 28.23 -44.16 -6.75
C VAL A 393 27.67 -45.47 -6.21
N SER A 394 26.52 -45.43 -5.52
CA SER A 394 25.90 -46.66 -4.99
C SER A 394 25.50 -47.65 -6.08
N ILE A 395 25.09 -47.18 -7.27
CA ILE A 395 24.88 -48.07 -8.43
C ILE A 395 26.20 -48.72 -8.84
N ASN A 396 27.28 -47.95 -8.90
CA ASN A 396 28.60 -48.44 -9.30
C ASN A 396 29.26 -49.35 -8.26
N GLU A 397 28.85 -49.28 -6.98
CA GLU A 397 29.30 -50.21 -5.93
C GLU A 397 28.38 -51.44 -5.78
N MET A 398 27.09 -51.35 -6.16
CA MET A 398 26.13 -52.46 -6.08
C MET A 398 26.01 -53.28 -7.38
N GLY A 399 26.42 -52.75 -8.52
CA GLY A 399 26.75 -53.53 -9.71
C GLY A 399 28.22 -53.96 -9.66
N ILE A 400 28.48 -55.23 -9.96
CA ILE A 400 29.78 -55.89 -10.28
C ILE A 400 30.99 -54.94 -10.41
#